data_AF-A0A6L6QCT0-F1
#
_entry.id   AF-A0A6L6QCT0-F1
#
_cell.length_a   1.000
_cell.length_b   1.000
_cell.length_c   1.000
_cell.angle_alpha   90.00
_cell.angle_beta   90.00
_cell.angle_gamma   90.00
#
_symmetry.space_group_name_H-M   'P 1'
#
loop_
_entity.id
_entity.type
_entity.pdbx_description
1 polymer ?
#
loop_
_entity_poly.entity_id
_entity_poly.type
_entity_poly.pdbx_seq_one_letter_code
_entity_poly.pdbx_strand_id
1 'polypeptide(L)'
;MSFLASVMLAAALGAAAEPKQIYQMTPQEAGAFIAEQRRAEPDLRKRIAAIGRRNIGQPYKLNLLGEFPYELHDTLPMYSLEASDCLVFAEHTYAMALSGSWEEFFWTLQRIRYKDGVIGVASRNHYMEVDWNTSNRWLLTDASNGASYAMHVDRALFLKTQHHVQRDIPVQDSVQAYLPVAQAMAQFSTLDEGDMVEVVSVRKGQHMVTHVGLVVLDTQGQRRFLHSSAPQVREEPFEDFIARTQARASNGLAGFKFLRLNDHIVVPPAAPQPRP
;
A
#
# COMPACT_ATOMS: atom_id res chain seq x y z
N MET A 1 41.85 13.01 62.55
CA MET A 1 41.54 13.65 61.25
C MET A 1 40.82 12.60 60.40
N SER A 2 39.51 12.74 60.26
CA SER A 2 38.65 11.75 59.60
C SER A 2 38.59 12.05 58.11
N PHE A 3 38.97 11.08 57.26
CA PHE A 3 38.80 11.15 55.81
C PHE A 3 37.39 10.64 55.46
N LEU A 4 36.49 11.55 55.09
CA LEU A 4 35.22 11.22 54.45
C LEU A 4 35.48 10.94 52.96
N ALA A 5 35.35 9.68 52.56
CA ALA A 5 35.23 9.32 51.15
C ALA A 5 33.75 9.45 50.73
N SER A 6 33.44 10.47 49.93
CA SER A 6 32.16 10.56 49.22
C SER A 6 32.18 9.64 48.01
N VAL A 7 31.32 8.62 48.01
CA VAL A 7 31.02 7.83 46.82
C VAL A 7 29.96 8.59 46.01
N MET A 8 30.36 9.19 44.90
CA MET A 8 29.41 9.67 43.89
C MET A 8 28.95 8.49 43.03
N LEU A 9 27.68 8.12 43.17
CA LEU A 9 27.03 7.16 42.29
C LEU A 9 26.52 7.93 41.06
N ALA A 10 27.24 7.85 39.94
CA ALA A 10 26.77 8.39 38.67
C ALA A 10 25.74 7.43 38.06
N ALA A 11 24.46 7.80 38.10
CA ALA A 11 23.42 7.10 37.36
C ALA A 11 23.53 7.47 35.87
N ALA A 12 24.00 6.53 35.05
CA ALA A 12 23.93 6.66 33.60
C ALA A 12 22.48 6.43 33.15
N LEU A 13 21.74 7.52 32.92
CA LEU A 13 20.51 7.49 32.13
C LEU A 13 20.90 7.20 30.68
N GLY A 14 20.82 5.93 30.27
CA GLY A 14 20.93 5.56 28.86
C GLY A 14 19.79 6.24 28.09
N ALA A 15 20.11 7.13 27.17
CA ALA A 15 19.13 7.66 26.23
C ALA A 15 18.53 6.47 25.46
N ALA A 16 17.22 6.25 25.60
CA ALA A 16 16.53 5.24 24.80
C ALA A 16 16.74 5.60 23.32
N ALA A 17 17.30 4.66 22.55
CA ALA A 17 17.48 4.85 21.11
C ALA A 17 16.12 5.15 20.48
N GLU A 18 16.08 6.09 19.52
CA GLU A 18 14.85 6.37 18.79
C GLU A 18 14.32 5.07 18.15
N PRO A 19 13.01 4.86 18.19
CA PRO A 19 12.44 3.59 17.75
C PRO A 19 12.57 3.49 16.22
N LYS A 20 13.22 2.42 15.74
CA LYS A 20 13.55 2.20 14.31
C LYS A 20 12.36 2.38 13.38
N GLN A 21 12.55 3.02 12.23
CA GLN A 21 11.54 2.99 11.16
C GLN A 21 11.43 1.59 10.57
N ILE A 22 10.27 1.22 10.00
CA ILE A 22 10.06 -0.14 9.45
C ILE A 22 11.11 -0.48 8.39
N TYR A 23 11.49 0.48 7.54
CA TYR A 23 12.47 0.30 6.49
C TYR A 23 13.92 0.14 6.97
N GLN A 24 14.14 0.17 8.29
CA GLN A 24 15.43 -0.09 8.95
C GLN A 24 15.41 -1.40 9.75
N MET A 25 14.29 -2.13 9.74
CA MET A 25 14.11 -3.36 10.49
C MET A 25 14.54 -4.58 9.69
N THR A 26 15.06 -5.58 10.40
CA THR A 26 15.11 -6.95 9.89
C THR A 26 13.71 -7.59 9.89
N PRO A 27 13.48 -8.68 9.15
CA PRO A 27 12.23 -9.45 9.25
C PRO A 27 11.81 -9.81 10.68
N GLN A 28 12.78 -10.20 11.52
CA GLN A 28 12.51 -10.55 12.91
C GLN A 28 12.03 -9.34 13.73
N GLU A 29 12.66 -8.19 13.55
CA GLU A 29 12.25 -6.94 14.21
C GLU A 29 10.89 -6.45 13.71
N ALA A 30 10.63 -6.55 12.40
CA ALA A 30 9.33 -6.23 11.82
C ALA A 30 8.23 -7.15 12.36
N GLY A 31 8.50 -8.45 12.50
CA GLY A 31 7.59 -9.40 13.15
C GLY A 31 7.25 -9.02 14.59
N ALA A 32 8.25 -8.63 15.38
CA ALA A 32 8.04 -8.15 16.74
C ALA A 32 7.21 -6.84 16.78
N PHE A 33 7.51 -5.91 15.87
CA PHE A 33 6.76 -4.66 15.72
C PHE A 33 5.30 -4.91 15.35
N ILE A 34 5.01 -5.81 14.40
CA ILE A 34 3.64 -6.18 14.02
C ILE A 34 2.88 -6.72 15.23
N ALA A 35 3.48 -7.66 15.97
CA ALA A 35 2.87 -8.24 17.16
C ALA A 35 2.60 -7.20 18.26
N GLU A 36 3.51 -6.23 18.43
CA GLU A 36 3.32 -5.11 19.35
C GLU A 36 2.17 -4.19 18.90
N GLN A 37 2.17 -3.76 17.64
CA GLN A 37 1.13 -2.88 17.10
C GLN A 37 -0.26 -3.52 17.18
N ARG A 38 -0.37 -4.82 16.89
CA ARG A 38 -1.63 -5.57 17.02
C ARG A 38 -2.19 -5.56 18.44
N ARG A 39 -1.31 -5.57 19.45
CA ARG A 39 -1.67 -5.55 20.88
C ARG A 39 -1.97 -4.14 21.37
N ALA A 40 -1.16 -3.17 20.98
CA ALA A 40 -1.22 -1.79 21.47
C ALA A 40 -2.36 -1.00 20.84
N GLU A 41 -2.69 -1.27 19.57
CA GLU A 41 -3.74 -0.56 18.82
C GLU A 41 -4.76 -1.56 18.26
N PRO A 42 -5.81 -1.93 19.01
CA PRO A 42 -6.82 -2.89 18.57
C PRO A 42 -7.72 -2.33 17.44
N ASP A 43 -7.82 -1.01 17.28
CA ASP A 43 -8.55 -0.39 16.17
C ASP A 43 -7.75 -0.54 14.86
N LEU A 44 -8.33 -1.22 13.86
CA LEU A 44 -7.65 -1.48 12.60
C LEU A 44 -7.32 -0.19 11.84
N ARG A 45 -8.22 0.80 11.81
CA ARG A 45 -8.02 2.04 11.07
C ARG A 45 -6.85 2.84 11.63
N LYS A 46 -6.80 2.96 12.96
CA LYS A 46 -5.69 3.62 13.66
C LYS A 46 -4.37 2.86 13.50
N ARG A 47 -4.42 1.53 13.52
CA ARG A 47 -3.24 0.69 13.31
C ARG A 47 -2.67 0.84 11.90
N ILE A 48 -3.52 0.90 10.87
CA ILE A 48 -3.12 1.19 9.49
C ILE A 48 -2.40 2.54 9.43
N ALA A 49 -2.97 3.58 10.03
CA ALA A 49 -2.38 4.91 10.06
C ALA A 49 -1.02 4.92 10.80
N ALA A 50 -0.92 4.25 11.95
CA ALA A 50 0.31 4.16 12.74
C ALA A 50 1.43 3.43 11.98
N ILE A 51 1.13 2.29 11.36
CA ILE A 51 2.08 1.52 10.55
C ILE A 51 2.50 2.30 9.31
N GLY A 52 1.55 2.94 8.62
CA GLY A 52 1.84 3.77 7.45
C GLY A 52 2.79 4.91 7.82
N ARG A 53 2.54 5.61 8.92
CA ARG A 53 3.41 6.71 9.40
C ARG A 53 4.80 6.22 9.81
N ARG A 54 4.91 4.98 10.29
CA ARG A 54 6.19 4.34 10.60
C ARG A 54 7.03 3.95 9.36
N ASN A 55 6.51 4.21 8.16
CA ASN A 55 7.24 4.15 6.91
C ASN A 55 7.59 5.52 6.33
N ILE A 56 7.23 6.65 6.95
CA ILE A 56 7.62 7.98 6.46
C ILE A 56 9.15 8.04 6.35
N GLY A 57 9.65 8.44 5.18
CA GLY A 57 11.08 8.40 4.85
C GLY A 57 11.56 7.14 4.16
N GLN A 58 10.74 6.09 4.04
CA GLN A 58 11.07 4.90 3.25
C GLN A 58 11.34 5.30 1.78
N PRO A 59 12.51 4.95 1.23
CA PRO A 59 12.87 5.26 -0.15
C PRO A 59 11.86 4.77 -1.20
N TYR A 60 11.62 5.60 -2.21
CA TYR A 60 10.79 5.23 -3.35
C TYR A 60 11.58 4.42 -4.38
N LYS A 61 11.06 3.27 -4.82
CA LYS A 61 11.66 2.43 -5.86
C LYS A 61 10.59 1.72 -6.68
N LEU A 62 10.66 1.84 -8.01
CA LEU A 62 9.84 1.07 -8.95
C LEU A 62 10.46 -0.30 -9.21
N ASN A 63 9.63 -1.28 -9.63
CA ASN A 63 10.06 -2.62 -10.04
C ASN A 63 10.94 -3.29 -8.98
N LEU A 64 10.48 -3.30 -7.73
CA LEU A 64 11.25 -3.82 -6.60
C LEU A 64 10.83 -5.21 -6.13
N LEU A 65 9.67 -5.73 -6.58
CA LEU A 65 9.15 -7.04 -6.19
C LEU A 65 8.86 -7.92 -7.40
N GLY A 66 8.93 -9.23 -7.17
CA GLY A 66 8.69 -10.28 -8.16
C GLY A 66 8.29 -11.59 -7.51
N GLU A 67 8.41 -12.68 -8.27
CA GLU A 67 7.88 -14.00 -7.91
C GLU A 67 8.95 -15.03 -7.49
N PHE A 68 10.22 -14.65 -7.31
CA PHE A 68 11.24 -15.59 -6.81
C PHE A 68 10.91 -16.04 -5.37
N PRO A 69 11.00 -17.34 -5.03
CA PRO A 69 11.55 -18.45 -5.80
C PRO A 69 10.53 -19.28 -6.61
N TYR A 70 9.28 -18.83 -6.72
CA TYR A 70 8.22 -19.56 -7.42
C TYR A 70 8.37 -19.50 -8.95
N GLU A 71 8.91 -18.39 -9.48
CA GLU A 71 9.17 -18.23 -10.90
C GLU A 71 10.59 -17.68 -11.13
N LEU A 72 11.38 -18.37 -11.95
CA LEU A 72 12.81 -18.04 -12.14
C LEU A 72 13.08 -16.87 -13.10
N HIS A 73 12.08 -16.47 -13.88
CA HIS A 73 12.22 -15.37 -14.85
C HIS A 73 12.06 -14.00 -14.20
N ASP A 74 11.41 -13.92 -13.03
CA ASP A 74 11.37 -12.73 -12.19
C ASP A 74 12.16 -12.99 -10.89
N THR A 75 13.38 -12.44 -10.82
CA THR A 75 14.33 -12.69 -9.73
C THR A 75 14.15 -11.75 -8.53
N LEU A 76 13.18 -10.84 -8.59
CA LEU A 76 12.92 -9.88 -7.53
C LEU A 76 12.24 -10.57 -6.33
N PRO A 77 12.44 -10.04 -5.10
CA PRO A 77 11.87 -10.62 -3.89
C PRO A 77 10.36 -10.43 -3.82
N MET A 78 9.67 -11.23 -3.01
CA MET A 78 8.21 -11.12 -2.81
C MET A 78 7.80 -10.03 -1.81
N TYR A 79 8.74 -9.42 -1.08
CA TYR A 79 8.49 -8.31 -0.15
C TYR A 79 9.68 -7.35 -0.14
N SER A 80 9.47 -6.13 0.36
CA SER A 80 10.55 -5.20 0.65
C SER A 80 10.18 -4.33 1.86
N LEU A 81 11.06 -4.31 2.86
CA LEU A 81 10.99 -3.33 3.94
C LEU A 81 11.76 -2.06 3.56
N GLU A 82 12.85 -2.18 2.82
CA GLU A 82 13.79 -1.09 2.57
C GLU A 82 13.26 0.00 1.63
N ALA A 83 12.37 -0.35 0.71
CA ALA A 83 11.83 0.58 -0.28
C ALA A 83 10.41 0.21 -0.69
N SER A 84 9.71 1.14 -1.31
CA SER A 84 8.36 0.90 -1.86
C SER A 84 8.08 1.74 -3.10
N ASP A 85 7.21 1.25 -3.97
CA ASP A 85 6.38 2.14 -4.78
C ASP A 85 5.05 2.40 -4.08
N CYS A 86 4.14 3.12 -4.75
CA CYS A 86 2.86 3.50 -4.17
C CYS A 86 1.99 2.29 -3.76
N LEU A 87 1.98 1.23 -4.57
CA LEU A 87 1.15 0.06 -4.31
C LEU A 87 1.79 -0.85 -3.28
N VAL A 88 3.10 -1.11 -3.41
CA VAL A 88 3.86 -1.90 -2.43
C VAL A 88 3.74 -1.30 -1.03
N PHE A 89 3.82 0.03 -0.90
CA PHE A 89 3.59 0.72 0.37
C PHE A 89 2.20 0.42 0.97
N ALA A 90 1.15 0.55 0.16
CA ALA A 90 -0.21 0.32 0.63
C ALA A 90 -0.46 -1.16 0.98
N GLU A 91 0.00 -2.09 0.13
CA GLU A 91 -0.11 -3.53 0.36
C GLU A 91 0.62 -3.95 1.64
N HIS A 92 1.86 -3.49 1.85
CA HIS A 92 2.62 -3.82 3.06
C HIS A 92 1.96 -3.23 4.30
N THR A 93 1.46 -2.00 4.23
CA THR A 93 0.78 -1.35 5.36
C THR A 93 -0.47 -2.13 5.77
N TYR A 94 -1.33 -2.50 4.81
CA TYR A 94 -2.52 -3.32 5.11
C TYR A 94 -2.14 -4.71 5.63
N ALA A 95 -1.19 -5.39 4.99
CA ALA A 95 -0.75 -6.72 5.41
C ALA A 95 -0.23 -6.71 6.85
N MET A 96 0.65 -5.77 7.19
CA MET A 96 1.15 -5.62 8.57
C MET A 96 0.03 -5.30 9.55
N ALA A 97 -0.92 -4.42 9.19
CA ALA A 97 -2.02 -4.04 10.08
C ALA A 97 -2.99 -5.20 10.34
N LEU A 98 -3.18 -6.09 9.38
CA LEU A 98 -4.08 -7.24 9.49
C LEU A 98 -3.48 -8.43 10.23
N SER A 99 -2.15 -8.44 10.43
CA SER A 99 -1.39 -9.58 10.97
C SER A 99 -0.98 -9.39 12.44
N GLY A 100 -0.62 -10.51 13.08
CA GLY A 100 -0.05 -10.58 14.42
C GLY A 100 1.38 -11.14 14.49
N SER A 101 1.95 -11.57 13.36
CA SER A 101 3.34 -12.05 13.26
C SER A 101 3.95 -11.76 11.88
N TRP A 102 5.24 -12.07 11.73
CA TRP A 102 5.92 -11.99 10.42
C TRP A 102 5.32 -12.95 9.39
N GLU A 103 5.04 -14.20 9.79
CA GLU A 103 4.47 -15.23 8.93
C GLU A 103 3.07 -14.84 8.47
N GLU A 104 2.23 -14.35 9.39
CA GLU A 104 0.90 -13.85 9.03
C GLU A 104 0.99 -12.65 8.09
N PHE A 105 1.94 -11.73 8.31
CA PHE A 105 2.18 -10.61 7.40
C PHE A 105 2.50 -11.10 6.00
N PHE A 106 3.43 -12.04 5.89
CA PHE A 106 3.84 -12.57 4.60
C PHE A 106 2.67 -13.26 3.89
N TRP A 107 1.90 -14.09 4.61
CA TRP A 107 0.69 -14.73 4.07
C TRP A 107 -0.37 -13.72 3.62
N THR A 108 -0.64 -12.70 4.44
CA THR A 108 -1.64 -11.67 4.13
C THR A 108 -1.20 -10.83 2.93
N LEU A 109 0.08 -10.52 2.82
CA LEU A 109 0.65 -9.82 1.67
C LEU A 109 0.40 -10.60 0.37
N GLN A 110 0.62 -11.93 0.37
CA GLN A 110 0.32 -12.73 -0.81
C GLN A 110 -1.17 -12.75 -1.14
N ARG A 111 -2.03 -12.80 -0.11
CA ARG A 111 -3.48 -12.73 -0.31
C ARG A 111 -3.92 -11.41 -0.94
N ILE A 112 -3.25 -10.30 -0.64
CA ILE A 112 -3.53 -8.99 -1.23
C ILE A 112 -2.97 -8.89 -2.66
N ARG A 113 -1.72 -9.33 -2.85
CA ARG A 113 -0.95 -9.09 -4.07
C ARG A 113 -1.33 -10.02 -5.24
N TYR A 114 -1.78 -11.23 -4.95
CA TYR A 114 -2.15 -12.21 -5.96
C TYR A 114 -3.63 -12.59 -5.86
N LYS A 115 -4.25 -12.82 -7.01
CA LYS A 115 -5.59 -13.38 -7.09
C LYS A 115 -5.65 -14.69 -6.31
N ASP A 116 -6.58 -14.74 -5.36
CA ASP A 116 -6.79 -15.87 -4.44
C ASP A 116 -5.54 -16.27 -3.64
N GLY A 117 -4.54 -15.39 -3.52
CA GLY A 117 -3.27 -15.68 -2.84
C GLY A 117 -2.35 -16.66 -3.57
N VAL A 118 -2.64 -17.00 -4.84
CA VAL A 118 -1.82 -17.92 -5.63
C VAL A 118 -0.64 -17.17 -6.24
N ILE A 119 0.57 -17.48 -5.84
CA ILE A 119 1.79 -16.80 -6.28
C ILE A 119 2.08 -17.14 -7.75
N GLY A 120 2.32 -16.12 -8.56
CA GLY A 120 2.70 -16.26 -9.97
C GLY A 120 2.43 -14.98 -10.76
N VAL A 121 3.25 -14.70 -11.78
CA VAL A 121 3.12 -13.44 -12.53
C VAL A 121 1.77 -13.36 -13.24
N ALA A 122 1.18 -14.49 -13.63
CA ALA A 122 -0.14 -14.52 -14.26
C ALA A 122 -1.31 -14.30 -13.28
N SER A 123 -1.10 -14.55 -11.99
CA SER A 123 -2.09 -14.35 -10.93
C SER A 123 -1.84 -13.08 -10.11
N ARG A 124 -0.70 -12.39 -10.29
CA ARG A 124 -0.44 -11.09 -9.68
C ARG A 124 -1.50 -10.07 -10.13
N ASN A 125 -1.98 -9.27 -9.20
CA ASN A 125 -2.94 -8.21 -9.50
C ASN A 125 -2.23 -7.03 -10.19
N HIS A 126 -2.15 -7.02 -11.52
CA HIS A 126 -1.42 -5.99 -12.28
C HIS A 126 -2.26 -4.76 -12.61
N TYR A 127 -3.54 -4.96 -12.93
CA TYR A 127 -4.45 -3.87 -13.26
C TYR A 127 -5.25 -3.49 -12.01
N MET A 128 -5.05 -2.27 -11.50
CA MET A 128 -5.66 -1.84 -10.24
C MET A 128 -7.18 -2.06 -10.24
N GLU A 129 -7.86 -1.56 -11.26
CA GLU A 129 -9.32 -1.48 -11.28
C GLU A 129 -10.00 -2.85 -11.44
N VAL A 130 -9.42 -3.74 -12.25
CA VAL A 130 -10.07 -5.02 -12.60
C VAL A 130 -9.44 -6.22 -11.93
N ASP A 131 -8.17 -6.14 -11.50
CA ASP A 131 -7.50 -7.19 -10.73
C ASP A 131 -7.49 -6.83 -9.25
N TRP A 132 -6.76 -5.79 -8.84
CA TRP A 132 -6.48 -5.52 -7.43
C TRP A 132 -7.76 -5.20 -6.65
N ASN A 133 -8.57 -4.26 -7.15
CA ASN A 133 -9.82 -3.84 -6.50
C ASN A 133 -10.80 -5.01 -6.41
N THR A 134 -10.87 -5.84 -7.45
CA THR A 134 -11.75 -7.02 -7.48
C THR A 134 -11.28 -8.10 -6.51
N SER A 135 -9.99 -8.44 -6.54
CA SER A 135 -9.38 -9.48 -5.68
C SER A 135 -9.38 -9.09 -4.19
N ASN A 136 -9.47 -7.79 -3.89
CA ASN A 136 -9.43 -7.22 -2.55
C ASN A 136 -10.77 -6.62 -2.07
N ARG A 137 -11.90 -7.00 -2.67
CA ARG A 137 -13.26 -6.60 -2.21
C ARG A 137 -13.59 -7.05 -0.77
N TRP A 138 -12.87 -8.06 -0.26
CA TRP A 138 -12.96 -8.49 1.14
C TRP A 138 -12.34 -7.46 2.11
N LEU A 139 -11.43 -6.61 1.61
CA LEU A 139 -10.73 -5.57 2.37
C LEU A 139 -11.35 -4.17 2.15
N LEU A 140 -11.57 -3.80 0.89
CA LEU A 140 -12.00 -2.47 0.48
C LEU A 140 -13.22 -2.52 -0.44
N THR A 141 -14.12 -1.55 -0.31
CA THR A 141 -15.27 -1.35 -1.21
C THR A 141 -15.12 -0.04 -2.00
N ASP A 142 -15.21 -0.11 -3.33
CA ASP A 142 -15.21 1.08 -4.19
C ASP A 142 -16.52 1.87 -4.00
N ALA A 143 -16.40 3.08 -3.47
CA ALA A 143 -17.50 4.01 -3.22
C ALA A 143 -17.56 5.14 -4.28
N SER A 144 -16.84 5.01 -5.38
CA SER A 144 -16.78 6.03 -6.43
C SER A 144 -18.08 6.10 -7.23
N ASN A 145 -18.63 7.30 -7.42
CA ASN A 145 -19.97 7.50 -8.00
C ASN A 145 -20.11 8.69 -8.97
N GLY A 146 -19.00 9.18 -9.53
CA GLY A 146 -18.98 10.34 -10.43
C GLY A 146 -19.02 10.00 -11.92
N ALA A 147 -17.98 10.38 -12.65
CA ALA A 147 -17.82 10.06 -14.07
C ALA A 147 -17.38 8.60 -14.26
N SER A 148 -17.45 8.12 -15.51
CA SER A 148 -17.00 6.78 -15.86
C SER A 148 -16.08 6.75 -17.06
N TYR A 149 -15.19 5.77 -17.12
CA TYR A 149 -14.36 5.48 -18.31
C TYR A 149 -14.42 4.00 -18.67
N ALA A 150 -14.35 3.71 -19.96
CA ALA A 150 -14.20 2.35 -20.45
C ALA A 150 -12.72 1.92 -20.36
N MET A 151 -12.49 0.66 -20.01
CA MET A 151 -11.18 0.06 -19.93
C MET A 151 -11.17 -1.25 -20.71
N HIS A 152 -10.16 -1.42 -21.56
CA HIS A 152 -9.94 -2.58 -22.40
C HIS A 152 -8.62 -3.24 -21.99
N VAL A 153 -8.68 -4.48 -21.53
CA VAL A 153 -7.53 -5.18 -20.94
C VAL A 153 -7.25 -6.47 -21.68
N ASP A 154 -6.08 -6.54 -22.31
CA ASP A 154 -5.51 -7.74 -22.89
C ASP A 154 -4.36 -8.25 -22.00
N ARG A 155 -4.69 -9.09 -21.01
CA ARG A 155 -3.71 -9.67 -20.08
C ARG A 155 -2.74 -10.62 -20.78
N ALA A 156 -3.22 -11.35 -21.79
CA ALA A 156 -2.38 -12.30 -22.52
C ALA A 156 -1.27 -11.56 -23.28
N LEU A 157 -1.60 -10.46 -23.95
CA LEU A 157 -0.61 -9.59 -24.60
C LEU A 157 0.32 -8.92 -23.59
N PHE A 158 -0.22 -8.43 -22.47
CA PHE A 158 0.60 -7.83 -21.40
C PHE A 158 1.63 -8.82 -20.84
N LEU A 159 1.20 -10.02 -20.43
CA LEU A 159 2.10 -11.05 -19.90
C LEU A 159 3.14 -11.47 -20.94
N LYS A 160 2.75 -11.62 -22.22
CA LYS A 160 3.67 -11.99 -23.29
C LYS A 160 4.73 -10.91 -23.53
N THR A 161 4.36 -9.63 -23.51
CA THR A 161 5.25 -8.52 -23.88
C THR A 161 6.08 -7.99 -22.72
N GLN A 162 5.53 -7.97 -21.50
CA GLN A 162 6.20 -7.41 -20.32
C GLN A 162 6.89 -8.48 -19.48
N HIS A 163 6.37 -9.72 -19.47
CA HIS A 163 6.86 -10.80 -18.60
C HIS A 163 7.36 -12.02 -19.37
N HIS A 164 7.26 -12.02 -20.71
CA HIS A 164 7.63 -13.15 -21.56
C HIS A 164 6.91 -14.46 -21.20
N VAL A 165 5.70 -14.34 -20.64
CA VAL A 165 4.85 -15.47 -20.22
C VAL A 165 3.63 -15.56 -21.12
N GLN A 166 3.42 -16.72 -21.73
CA GLN A 166 2.26 -16.98 -22.58
C GLN A 166 1.16 -17.67 -21.79
N ARG A 167 -0.05 -17.07 -21.80
CA ARG A 167 -1.27 -17.62 -21.22
C ARG A 167 -2.44 -17.36 -22.17
N ASP A 168 -3.42 -18.26 -22.14
CA ASP A 168 -4.69 -18.05 -22.83
C ASP A 168 -5.68 -17.41 -21.83
N ILE A 169 -5.86 -16.09 -21.95
CA ILE A 169 -6.73 -15.29 -21.10
C ILE A 169 -7.57 -14.41 -22.01
N PRO A 170 -8.91 -14.46 -21.91
CA PRO A 170 -9.76 -13.63 -22.74
C PRO A 170 -9.54 -12.15 -22.43
N VAL A 171 -9.67 -11.33 -23.48
CA VAL A 171 -9.75 -9.88 -23.34
C VAL A 171 -10.93 -9.51 -22.44
N GLN A 172 -10.73 -8.49 -21.60
CA GLN A 172 -11.76 -8.00 -20.70
C GLN A 172 -12.05 -6.52 -20.99
N ASP A 173 -13.32 -6.23 -21.27
CA ASP A 173 -13.86 -4.87 -21.24
C ASP A 173 -14.54 -4.59 -19.90
N SER A 174 -14.40 -3.37 -19.40
CA SER A 174 -15.07 -2.92 -18.19
C SER A 174 -15.36 -1.42 -18.23
N VAL A 175 -16.28 -0.97 -17.37
CA VAL A 175 -16.55 0.45 -17.12
C VAL A 175 -16.23 0.75 -15.67
N GLN A 176 -15.41 1.77 -15.44
CA GLN A 176 -14.91 2.16 -14.13
C GLN A 176 -15.45 3.52 -13.75
N ALA A 177 -16.06 3.62 -12.56
CA ALA A 177 -16.48 4.90 -11.98
C ALA A 177 -15.31 5.59 -11.27
N TYR A 178 -15.28 6.92 -11.28
CA TYR A 178 -14.34 7.75 -10.54
C TYR A 178 -14.97 9.11 -10.22
N LEU A 179 -14.39 9.84 -9.28
CA LEU A 179 -14.76 11.22 -8.98
C LEU A 179 -13.81 12.18 -9.70
N PRO A 180 -14.29 13.04 -10.62
CA PRO A 180 -13.48 14.14 -11.16
C PRO A 180 -12.90 15.02 -10.05
N VAL A 181 -11.73 15.65 -10.28
CA VAL A 181 -10.99 16.39 -9.24
C VAL A 181 -11.87 17.30 -8.36
N ALA A 182 -12.72 18.13 -8.98
CA ALA A 182 -13.60 19.04 -8.24
C ALA A 182 -14.60 18.31 -7.34
N GLN A 183 -15.15 17.18 -7.79
CA GLN A 183 -16.06 16.36 -6.98
C GLN A 183 -15.32 15.65 -5.84
N ALA A 184 -14.11 15.14 -6.11
CA ALA A 184 -13.29 14.51 -5.09
C ALA A 184 -12.90 15.49 -3.98
N MET A 185 -12.52 16.73 -4.33
CA MET A 185 -12.19 17.79 -3.36
C MET A 185 -13.33 18.06 -2.39
N ALA A 186 -14.58 18.06 -2.87
CA ALA A 186 -15.75 18.26 -2.03
C ALA A 186 -16.06 17.05 -1.10
N GLN A 187 -15.41 15.90 -1.32
CA GLN A 187 -15.74 14.64 -0.66
C GLN A 187 -14.59 14.01 0.12
N PHE A 188 -13.35 14.53 0.07
CA PHE A 188 -12.23 13.99 0.87
C PHE A 188 -12.53 13.99 2.37
N SER A 189 -13.31 14.98 2.86
CA SER A 189 -13.74 15.04 4.26
C SER A 189 -14.62 13.86 4.69
N THR A 190 -15.22 13.15 3.74
CA THR A 190 -16.04 11.96 4.03
C THR A 190 -15.21 10.71 4.25
N LEU A 191 -13.93 10.70 3.85
CA LEU A 191 -13.04 9.56 4.01
C LEU A 191 -12.62 9.38 5.47
N ASP A 192 -12.35 8.13 5.84
CA ASP A 192 -11.89 7.74 7.17
C ASP A 192 -10.46 7.21 7.12
N GLU A 193 -9.78 7.15 8.28
CA GLU A 193 -8.44 6.55 8.34
C GLU A 193 -8.43 5.13 7.80
N GLY A 194 -7.38 4.81 7.05
CA GLY A 194 -7.22 3.50 6.43
C GLY A 194 -8.09 3.26 5.20
N ASP A 195 -8.89 4.24 4.75
CA ASP A 195 -9.40 4.22 3.38
C ASP A 195 -8.26 4.43 2.38
N MET A 196 -8.43 3.89 1.17
CA MET A 196 -7.49 4.07 0.07
C MET A 196 -8.03 5.09 -0.94
N VAL A 197 -7.14 5.96 -1.40
CA VAL A 197 -7.39 6.85 -2.53
C VAL A 197 -6.54 6.39 -3.70
N GLU A 198 -7.19 6.16 -4.83
CA GLU A 198 -6.54 5.86 -6.10
C GLU A 198 -6.61 7.08 -7.01
N VAL A 199 -5.50 7.42 -7.65
CA VAL A 199 -5.38 8.59 -8.52
C VAL A 199 -5.63 8.16 -9.96
N VAL A 200 -6.73 8.63 -10.53
CA VAL A 200 -7.10 8.39 -11.92
C VAL A 200 -6.46 9.46 -12.78
N SER A 201 -5.67 9.04 -13.76
CA SER A 201 -5.06 9.92 -14.76
C SER A 201 -5.37 9.48 -16.18
N VAL A 202 -5.37 10.43 -17.10
CA VAL A 202 -5.36 10.19 -18.55
C VAL A 202 -3.91 10.09 -19.03
N ARG A 203 -3.53 8.93 -19.58
CA ARG A 203 -2.26 8.71 -20.26
C ARG A 203 -2.51 8.23 -21.68
N LYS A 204 -1.92 8.90 -22.67
CA LYS A 204 -2.12 8.58 -24.10
C LYS A 204 -3.60 8.44 -24.49
N GLY A 205 -4.46 9.30 -23.93
CA GLY A 205 -5.91 9.30 -24.17
C GLY A 205 -6.72 8.27 -23.38
N GLN A 206 -6.08 7.44 -22.55
CA GLN A 206 -6.76 6.41 -21.75
C GLN A 206 -6.74 6.76 -20.27
N HIS A 207 -7.89 6.67 -19.62
CA HIS A 207 -8.00 6.78 -18.17
C HIS A 207 -7.50 5.49 -17.52
N MET A 208 -6.74 5.63 -16.43
CA MET A 208 -6.30 4.51 -15.61
C MET A 208 -5.92 5.01 -14.22
N VAL A 209 -5.95 4.13 -13.22
CA VAL A 209 -5.29 4.37 -11.96
C VAL A 209 -3.78 4.38 -12.16
N THR A 210 -3.12 5.40 -11.63
CA THR A 210 -1.67 5.63 -11.85
C THR A 210 -0.87 5.78 -10.57
N HIS A 211 -1.55 5.91 -9.43
CA HIS A 211 -0.96 6.12 -8.12
C HIS A 211 -1.99 5.77 -7.06
N VAL A 212 -1.54 5.34 -5.89
CA VAL A 212 -2.41 5.07 -4.74
C VAL A 212 -1.81 5.64 -3.45
N GLY A 213 -2.64 5.77 -2.43
CA GLY A 213 -2.19 6.07 -1.07
C GLY A 213 -3.33 5.90 -0.07
N LEU A 214 -3.00 6.11 1.19
CA LEU A 214 -3.90 5.89 2.31
C LEU A 214 -4.35 7.23 2.90
N VAL A 215 -5.57 7.25 3.41
CA VAL A 215 -6.09 8.36 4.19
C VAL A 215 -5.64 8.18 5.63
N VAL A 216 -5.06 9.24 6.20
CA VAL A 216 -4.77 9.35 7.64
C VAL A 216 -5.33 10.65 8.18
N LEU A 217 -5.60 10.73 9.48
CA LEU A 217 -6.03 11.97 10.13
C LEU A 217 -4.88 12.61 10.86
N ASP A 218 -4.67 13.90 10.65
CA ASP A 218 -3.73 14.68 11.48
C ASP A 218 -4.30 14.94 12.89
N THR A 219 -3.53 15.61 13.73
CA THR A 219 -3.92 15.92 15.11
C THR A 219 -5.13 16.86 15.22
N GLN A 220 -5.53 17.50 14.12
CA GLN A 220 -6.71 18.37 14.02
C GLN A 220 -7.91 17.65 13.36
N GLY A 221 -7.75 16.38 12.99
CA GLY A 221 -8.79 15.60 12.31
C GLY A 221 -8.92 15.91 10.81
N GLN A 222 -7.94 16.59 10.21
CA GLN A 222 -7.91 16.81 8.76
C GLN A 222 -7.39 15.56 8.06
N ARG A 223 -7.97 15.26 6.89
CA ARG A 223 -7.56 14.12 6.08
C ARG A 223 -6.28 14.46 5.33
N ARG A 224 -5.30 13.57 5.41
CA ARG A 224 -4.00 13.68 4.76
C ARG A 224 -3.81 12.50 3.82
N PHE A 225 -3.04 12.72 2.77
CA PHE A 225 -2.64 11.69 1.84
C PHE A 225 -1.27 11.14 2.24
N LEU A 226 -1.26 9.91 2.73
CA LEU A 226 -0.05 9.18 3.08
C LEU A 226 0.28 8.19 1.96
N HIS A 227 1.42 8.38 1.30
CA HIS A 227 1.72 7.65 0.08
C HIS A 227 3.23 7.54 -0.19
N SER A 228 3.62 6.50 -0.94
CA SER A 228 5.00 6.37 -1.46
C SER A 228 5.10 6.97 -2.85
N SER A 229 5.88 8.03 -2.99
CA SER A 229 6.22 8.63 -4.28
C SER A 229 7.61 9.24 -4.23
N ALA A 230 8.28 9.40 -5.37
CA ALA A 230 9.65 9.92 -5.38
C ALA A 230 9.78 11.24 -4.57
N PRO A 231 10.80 11.37 -3.70
CA PRO A 231 11.87 10.39 -3.44
C PRO A 231 11.57 9.34 -2.35
N GLN A 232 10.52 9.50 -1.55
CA GLN A 232 10.25 8.67 -0.36
C GLN A 232 8.79 8.77 0.08
N VAL A 233 8.36 7.84 0.95
CA VAL A 233 7.05 7.92 1.62
C VAL A 233 6.91 9.25 2.38
N ARG A 234 5.78 9.91 2.17
CA ARG A 234 5.42 11.19 2.79
C ARG A 234 3.93 11.28 3.10
N GLU A 235 3.61 12.20 4.00
CA GLU A 235 2.25 12.61 4.33
C GLU A 235 2.06 14.08 3.91
N GLU A 236 0.98 14.39 3.21
CA GLU A 236 0.71 15.75 2.69
C GLU A 236 -0.81 16.05 2.60
N PRO A 237 -1.23 17.32 2.45
CA PRO A 237 -2.63 17.63 2.14
C PRO A 237 -2.99 17.13 0.73
N PHE A 238 -4.25 16.77 0.50
CA PHE A 238 -4.72 16.39 -0.83
C PHE A 238 -4.60 17.55 -1.82
N GLU A 239 -4.80 18.78 -1.36
CA GLU A 239 -4.68 20.01 -2.14
C GLU A 239 -3.26 20.20 -2.70
N ASP A 240 -2.24 19.97 -1.88
CA ASP A 240 -0.84 20.08 -2.31
C ASP A 240 -0.48 18.98 -3.31
N PHE A 241 -0.98 17.76 -3.10
CA PHE A 241 -0.81 16.66 -4.05
C PHE A 241 -1.43 17.01 -5.41
N ILE A 242 -2.67 17.54 -5.41
CA ILE A 242 -3.40 17.94 -6.61
C ILE A 242 -2.65 19.07 -7.33
N ALA A 243 -2.34 20.15 -6.62
CA ALA A 243 -1.65 21.31 -7.18
C ALA A 243 -0.31 20.91 -7.80
N ARG A 244 0.50 20.11 -7.08
CA ARG A 244 1.79 19.62 -7.58
C ARG A 244 1.64 18.70 -8.79
N THR A 245 0.60 17.88 -8.84
CA THR A 245 0.34 16.98 -9.99
C THR A 245 -0.12 17.77 -11.21
N GLN A 246 -1.00 18.76 -11.00
CA GLN A 246 -1.51 19.63 -12.06
C GLN A 246 -0.43 20.53 -12.68
N ALA A 247 0.56 20.93 -11.90
CA ALA A 247 1.69 21.74 -12.36
C ALA A 247 2.70 20.97 -13.25
N ARG A 248 2.59 19.64 -13.38
CA ARG A 248 3.51 18.84 -14.21
C ARG A 248 3.26 19.11 -15.70
N ALA A 249 4.32 19.18 -16.48
CA ALA A 249 4.21 19.30 -17.95
C ALA A 249 3.42 18.12 -18.58
N SER A 250 3.50 16.94 -17.97
CA SER A 250 2.76 15.74 -18.33
C SER A 250 1.51 15.50 -17.46
N ASN A 251 0.90 16.56 -16.93
CA ASN A 251 -0.32 16.45 -16.13
C ASN A 251 -1.40 15.66 -16.87
N GLY A 252 -1.87 14.61 -16.22
CA GLY A 252 -3.01 13.81 -16.68
C GLY A 252 -4.06 13.63 -15.60
N LEU A 253 -4.00 14.34 -14.47
CA LEU A 253 -4.90 14.11 -13.34
C LEU A 253 -6.36 14.33 -13.76
N ALA A 254 -7.14 13.25 -13.79
CA ALA A 254 -8.56 13.28 -14.11
C ALA A 254 -9.41 13.34 -12.84
N GLY A 255 -8.99 12.63 -11.80
CA GLY A 255 -9.76 12.50 -10.57
C GLY A 255 -9.26 11.36 -9.70
N PHE A 256 -10.17 10.80 -8.91
CA PHE A 256 -9.84 9.82 -7.88
C PHE A 256 -10.90 8.72 -7.78
N LYS A 257 -10.49 7.53 -7.34
CA LYS A 257 -11.42 6.54 -6.76
C LYS A 257 -11.26 6.50 -5.25
N PHE A 258 -12.38 6.32 -4.54
CA PHE A 258 -12.43 6.21 -3.09
C PHE A 258 -12.77 4.79 -2.69
N LEU A 259 -11.79 4.11 -2.09
CA LEU A 259 -11.87 2.71 -1.68
C LEU A 259 -12.02 2.69 -0.16
N ARG A 260 -13.22 2.37 0.33
CA ARG A 260 -13.56 2.40 1.75
C ARG A 260 -13.14 1.11 2.42
N LEU A 261 -12.45 1.21 3.55
CA LEU A 261 -12.15 0.03 4.37
C LEU A 261 -13.46 -0.58 4.87
N ASN A 262 -13.63 -1.90 4.69
CA ASN A 262 -14.83 -2.60 5.13
C ASN A 262 -14.89 -2.66 6.68
N ASP A 263 -16.11 -2.61 7.24
CA ASP A 263 -16.30 -2.69 8.70
C ASP A 263 -15.98 -4.09 9.27
N HIS A 264 -16.21 -5.13 8.47
CA HIS A 264 -15.96 -6.52 8.82
C HIS A 264 -14.99 -7.14 7.82
N ILE A 265 -13.72 -7.23 8.24
CA ILE A 265 -12.65 -7.80 7.42
C ILE A 265 -12.23 -9.14 8.01
N VAL A 266 -12.33 -10.17 7.17
CA VAL A 266 -11.74 -11.49 7.42
C VAL A 266 -10.82 -11.78 6.25
N VAL A 267 -9.53 -11.97 6.53
CA VAL A 267 -8.55 -12.34 5.50
C VAL A 267 -8.95 -13.70 4.93
N PRO A 268 -9.32 -13.81 3.64
CA PRO A 268 -9.71 -15.09 3.09
C PRO A 268 -8.49 -16.02 3.00
N PRO A 269 -8.68 -17.34 3.13
CA PRO A 269 -7.58 -18.27 2.91
C PRO A 269 -7.05 -18.14 1.49
N ALA A 270 -5.75 -18.42 1.30
CA ALA A 270 -5.23 -18.58 -0.06
C ALA A 270 -5.74 -19.89 -0.66
N ALA A 271 -6.01 -19.89 -1.96
CA ALA A 271 -6.22 -21.12 -2.70
C ALA A 271 -4.92 -21.95 -2.73
N PRO A 272 -5.00 -23.27 -2.92
CA PRO A 272 -3.81 -24.11 -3.02
C PRO A 272 -2.90 -23.64 -4.17
N GLN A 273 -1.62 -23.45 -3.87
CA GLN A 273 -0.62 -23.15 -4.89
C GLN A 273 -0.53 -24.33 -5.88
N PRO A 274 -0.76 -24.11 -7.19
CA PRO A 274 -0.57 -25.15 -8.19
C PRO A 274 0.85 -25.70 -8.12
N ARG A 275 0.98 -27.02 -8.16
CA ARG A 275 2.30 -27.63 -8.34
C ARG A 275 2.75 -27.40 -9.79
N PRO A 276 4.03 -27.08 -10.02
CA PRO A 276 4.59 -26.98 -11.38
C PRO A 276 4.35 -28.25 -12.20
#